data_AF-A0A2T0SRH0-F1
#
_entry.id   AF-A0A2T0SRH0-F1
#
_cell.length_a   1.000
_cell.length_b   1.000
_cell.length_c   1.000
_cell.angle_alpha   90.00
_cell.angle_beta   90.00
_cell.angle_gamma   90.00
#
_symmetry.space_group_name_H-M   'P 1'
#
loop_
_entity.id
_entity.type
_entity.pdbx_description
1 polymer ?
#
loop_
_entity_poly.entity_id
_entity_poly.type
_entity_poly.pdbx_seq_one_letter_code
_entity_poly.pdbx_strand_id
1 'polypeptide(L)'
;MERQKSEHILIIGGPDVGKTHFGGQLYGRLQSRTGSYKITSPPENLTVFKEVLENLNEGRSAGHTNVSANEVLELDLIDDTGRATSLRFPDYGGEQVNSIVIDRRVNKDWTNQLKESTSWMLFIRLDRLPIIEDIINRGLPEQKILEQRSKNETPLKLSSSAFYTELLQILLYAQKIASNRTSQPRLVVSLSCWDLIEEVDQKKIPLEVLKEKAPALYAFIESTWSQNYAVVGLSSTERTLSLTEVDLDFVKRGPEDFGFFISPQGELNKDLTVLIKILLGKH
;
A
#
# COMPACT_ATOMS: atom_id res chain seq x y z
N MET A 1 -25.49 3.65 -25.44
CA MET A 1 -24.44 4.30 -24.64
C MET A 1 -23.80 3.24 -23.77
N GLU A 2 -22.68 2.67 -24.21
CA GLU A 2 -21.86 1.84 -23.33
C GLU A 2 -21.37 2.73 -22.18
N ARG A 3 -21.72 2.37 -20.94
CA ARG A 3 -21.02 2.94 -19.78
C ARG A 3 -19.54 2.58 -19.96
N GLN A 4 -18.67 3.57 -20.07
CA GLN A 4 -17.23 3.34 -19.94
C GLN A 4 -17.00 2.52 -18.68
N LYS A 5 -16.27 1.41 -18.81
CA LYS A 5 -15.93 0.53 -17.70
C LYS A 5 -15.13 1.36 -16.70
N SER A 6 -15.68 1.58 -15.51
CA SER A 6 -14.99 2.29 -14.43
C SER A 6 -13.80 1.45 -13.99
N GLU A 7 -12.60 2.00 -14.11
CA GLU A 7 -11.41 1.40 -13.54
C GLU A 7 -11.47 1.57 -12.03
N HIS A 8 -11.31 0.47 -11.29
CA HIS A 8 -11.40 0.43 -9.84
C HIS A 8 -10.08 -0.04 -9.25
N ILE A 9 -9.46 0.84 -8.48
CA ILE A 9 -8.21 0.54 -7.79
C ILE A 9 -8.54 0.19 -6.34
N LEU A 10 -8.09 -0.99 -5.91
CA LEU A 10 -8.21 -1.48 -4.53
C LEU A 10 -6.86 -1.32 -3.80
N ILE A 11 -6.86 -0.60 -2.68
CA ILE A 11 -5.67 -0.43 -1.84
C ILE A 11 -5.63 -1.49 -0.74
N ILE A 12 -4.52 -2.21 -0.63
CA ILE A 12 -4.33 -3.37 0.23
C ILE A 12 -3.08 -3.14 1.10
N GLY A 13 -3.15 -3.48 2.39
CA GLY A 13 -1.97 -3.51 3.25
C GLY A 13 -2.33 -3.60 4.73
N GLY A 14 -1.43 -4.17 5.54
CA GLY A 14 -1.63 -4.35 6.98
C GLY A 14 -1.70 -3.03 7.78
N PRO A 15 -1.80 -3.08 9.11
CA PRO A 15 -1.75 -1.87 9.94
C PRO A 15 -0.40 -1.13 9.77
N ASP A 16 -0.40 0.19 9.97
CA ASP A 16 0.80 1.05 9.99
C ASP A 16 1.69 1.09 8.74
N VAL A 17 1.21 0.59 7.61
CA VAL A 17 1.93 0.67 6.32
C VAL A 17 1.73 2.02 5.60
N GLY A 18 1.12 3.03 6.24
CA GLY A 18 1.01 4.38 5.66
C GLY A 18 -0.18 4.63 4.72
N LYS A 19 -1.15 3.70 4.61
CA LYS A 19 -2.34 3.87 3.75
C LYS A 19 -3.15 5.13 4.06
N THR A 20 -3.41 5.37 5.35
CA THR A 20 -4.21 6.50 5.84
C THR A 20 -3.55 7.84 5.46
N HIS A 21 -2.25 7.97 5.73
CA HIS A 21 -1.47 9.14 5.35
C HIS A 21 -1.41 9.32 3.84
N PHE A 22 -1.22 8.24 3.07
CA PHE A 22 -1.27 8.30 1.60
C PHE A 22 -2.65 8.78 1.10
N GLY A 23 -3.73 8.25 1.64
CA GLY A 23 -5.09 8.63 1.26
C GLY A 23 -5.39 10.11 1.53
N GLY A 24 -5.06 10.61 2.72
CA GLY A 24 -5.19 12.03 3.06
C GLY A 24 -4.33 12.93 2.16
N GLN A 25 -3.07 12.55 1.94
CA GLN A 25 -2.14 13.28 1.07
C GLN A 25 -2.55 13.31 -0.40
N LEU A 26 -3.09 12.20 -0.91
CA LEU A 26 -3.62 12.14 -2.26
C LEU A 26 -4.89 12.99 -2.38
N TYR A 27 -5.81 12.87 -1.43
CA TYR A 27 -7.06 13.62 -1.43
C TYR A 27 -6.83 15.13 -1.36
N GLY A 28 -5.92 15.60 -0.49
CA GLY A 28 -5.55 17.03 -0.41
C GLY A 28 -5.03 17.58 -1.74
N ARG A 29 -4.18 16.81 -2.46
CA ARG A 29 -3.70 17.18 -3.81
C ARG A 29 -4.80 17.19 -4.86
N LEU A 30 -5.69 16.20 -4.81
CA LEU A 30 -6.81 16.12 -5.74
C LEU A 30 -7.80 17.28 -5.55
N GLN A 31 -7.98 17.76 -4.30
CA GLN A 31 -8.78 18.96 -4.01
C GLN A 31 -8.12 20.25 -4.47
N SER A 32 -6.80 20.40 -4.28
CA SER A 32 -6.08 21.62 -4.69
C SER A 32 -5.95 21.76 -6.22
N ARG A 33 -6.29 20.70 -6.98
CA ARG A 33 -6.30 20.67 -8.46
C ARG A 33 -4.95 20.99 -9.09
N THR A 34 -3.87 20.74 -8.36
CA THR A 34 -2.48 21.03 -8.79
C THR A 34 -1.86 19.91 -9.62
N GLY A 35 -2.48 18.73 -9.68
CA GLY A 35 -1.96 17.54 -10.38
C GLY A 35 -2.71 17.13 -11.66
N SER A 36 -2.26 16.02 -12.25
CA SER A 36 -2.78 15.43 -13.51
C SER A 36 -4.22 14.86 -13.41
N TYR A 37 -4.72 14.68 -12.19
CA TYR A 37 -6.05 14.18 -11.91
C TYR A 37 -6.82 15.15 -11.03
N LYS A 38 -8.13 15.23 -11.26
CA LYS A 38 -9.03 16.11 -10.51
C LYS A 38 -10.24 15.33 -10.04
N ILE A 39 -10.70 15.61 -8.82
CA ILE A 39 -11.96 15.07 -8.32
C ILE A 39 -13.13 15.71 -9.09
N THR A 40 -14.04 14.88 -9.56
CA THR A 40 -15.26 15.32 -10.27
C THR A 40 -16.43 15.60 -9.33
N SER A 41 -16.48 14.89 -8.21
CA SER A 41 -17.56 14.92 -7.22
C SER A 41 -16.97 14.80 -5.82
N PRO A 42 -17.40 15.63 -4.85
CA PRO A 42 -17.04 15.39 -3.47
C PRO A 42 -17.55 13.99 -3.07
N PRO A 43 -16.74 13.18 -2.36
CA PRO A 43 -17.18 11.85 -1.99
C PRO A 43 -18.32 11.92 -0.99
N GLU A 44 -19.22 10.93 -1.03
CA GLU A 44 -20.43 10.91 -0.21
C GLU A 44 -20.13 10.89 1.29
N ASN A 45 -18.98 10.31 1.68
CA ASN A 45 -18.54 10.24 3.06
C ASN A 45 -17.07 10.63 3.20
N LEU A 46 -16.84 11.81 3.80
CA LEU A 46 -15.50 12.33 4.11
C LEU A 46 -15.05 12.06 5.53
N THR A 47 -15.87 11.44 6.37
CA THR A 47 -15.59 11.24 7.80
C THR A 47 -14.25 10.54 8.00
N VAL A 48 -13.97 9.56 7.14
CA VAL A 48 -12.71 8.81 7.03
C VAL A 48 -11.46 9.70 6.93
N PHE A 49 -11.49 10.71 6.05
CA PHE A 49 -10.33 11.57 5.82
C PHE A 49 -10.38 12.88 6.57
N LYS A 50 -11.51 13.27 7.15
CA LYS A 50 -11.61 14.53 7.87
C LYS A 50 -10.59 14.62 8.99
N GLU A 51 -10.53 13.61 9.87
CA GLU A 51 -9.56 13.55 10.97
C GLU A 51 -8.12 13.50 10.45
N VAL A 52 -7.88 12.76 9.37
CA VAL A 52 -6.54 12.63 8.77
C VAL A 52 -6.06 13.96 8.21
N LEU A 53 -6.92 14.66 7.47
CA LEU A 53 -6.63 15.96 6.88
C LEU A 53 -6.46 17.03 7.95
N GLU A 54 -7.29 17.02 8.99
CA GLU A 54 -7.14 17.92 10.15
C GLU A 54 -5.78 17.71 10.82
N ASN A 55 -5.41 16.47 11.15
CA ASN A 55 -4.10 16.18 11.74
C ASN A 55 -2.94 16.59 10.82
N LEU A 56 -3.01 16.27 9.53
CA LEU A 56 -1.98 16.67 8.57
C LEU A 56 -1.86 18.20 8.47
N ASN A 57 -2.97 18.93 8.39
CA ASN A 57 -2.99 20.40 8.37
C ASN A 57 -2.44 21.01 9.66
N GLU A 58 -2.57 20.32 10.80
CA GLU A 58 -1.96 20.70 12.07
C GLU A 58 -0.50 20.25 12.22
N GLY A 59 0.09 19.63 11.19
CA GLY A 59 1.48 19.14 11.23
C GLY A 59 1.67 17.94 12.15
N ARG A 60 0.63 17.14 12.34
CA ARG A 60 0.61 15.93 13.17
C ARG A 60 0.35 14.68 12.33
N SER A 61 0.79 13.54 12.85
CA SER A 61 0.40 12.24 12.34
C SER A 61 -1.07 11.99 12.64
N ALA A 62 -1.79 11.37 11.71
CA ALA A 62 -3.09 10.81 12.02
C ALA A 62 -2.91 9.61 12.97
N GLY A 63 -3.82 9.49 13.94
CA GLY A 63 -3.91 8.32 14.82
C GLY A 63 -4.41 7.08 14.08
N HIS A 64 -4.65 6.00 14.82
CA HIS A 64 -5.38 4.86 14.27
C HIS A 64 -6.84 5.28 14.05
N THR A 65 -7.37 5.06 12.85
CA THR A 65 -8.76 5.38 12.51
C THR A 65 -9.74 4.60 13.40
N ASN A 66 -10.41 5.27 14.35
CA ASN A 66 -11.44 4.70 15.24
C ASN A 66 -12.85 4.75 14.62
N VAL A 67 -12.97 4.61 13.30
CA VAL A 67 -14.27 4.74 12.62
C VAL A 67 -14.95 3.35 12.53
N SER A 68 -16.27 3.31 12.46
CA SER A 68 -17.06 2.07 12.50
C SER A 68 -16.89 1.22 11.23
N ALA A 69 -16.70 -0.09 11.41
CA ALA A 69 -16.57 -1.08 10.35
C ALA A 69 -17.58 -0.88 9.19
N ASN A 70 -17.05 -0.78 7.95
CA ASN A 70 -17.71 -0.92 6.64
C ASN A 70 -17.81 0.34 5.74
N GLU A 71 -17.18 1.45 6.08
CA GLU A 71 -17.10 2.59 5.16
C GLU A 71 -15.98 2.43 4.13
N VAL A 72 -16.33 2.53 2.85
CA VAL A 72 -15.40 2.57 1.72
C VAL A 72 -15.44 3.99 1.18
N LEU A 73 -14.29 4.65 1.13
CA LEU A 73 -14.20 5.92 0.44
C LEU A 73 -14.00 5.66 -1.05
N GLU A 74 -14.89 6.19 -1.86
CA GLU A 74 -14.81 6.17 -3.31
C GLU A 74 -14.55 7.59 -3.81
N LEU A 75 -13.48 7.78 -4.59
CA LEU A 75 -13.12 9.04 -5.23
C LEU A 75 -13.30 8.89 -6.74
N ASP A 76 -14.21 9.68 -7.31
CA ASP A 76 -14.36 9.78 -8.76
C ASP A 76 -13.41 10.86 -9.31
N LEU A 77 -12.59 10.44 -10.26
CA LEU A 77 -11.49 11.22 -10.81
C LEU A 77 -11.64 11.36 -12.32
N ILE A 78 -11.23 12.51 -12.85
CA ILE A 78 -11.04 12.73 -14.29
C ILE A 78 -9.57 13.09 -14.54
N ASP A 79 -8.98 12.48 -15.57
CA ASP A 79 -7.67 12.87 -16.09
C ASP A 79 -7.75 14.08 -17.03
N ASP A 80 -6.60 14.65 -17.40
CA ASP A 80 -6.53 15.78 -18.34
C ASP A 80 -7.13 15.50 -19.73
N THR A 81 -7.40 14.22 -20.07
CA THR A 81 -8.04 13.80 -21.33
C THR A 81 -9.56 13.61 -21.20
N GLY A 82 -10.13 13.81 -20.00
CA GLY A 82 -11.57 13.66 -19.74
C GLY A 82 -12.02 12.25 -19.40
N ARG A 83 -11.12 11.29 -19.16
CA ARG A 83 -11.49 9.91 -18.83
C ARG A 83 -11.77 9.77 -17.34
N ALA A 84 -12.91 9.15 -17.01
CA ALA A 84 -13.31 8.88 -15.64
C ALA A 84 -12.56 7.66 -15.06
N THR A 85 -12.24 7.70 -13.78
CA THR A 85 -11.64 6.62 -13.00
C THR A 85 -12.17 6.67 -11.57
N SER A 86 -12.41 5.53 -10.93
CA SER A 86 -12.83 5.46 -9.53
C SER A 86 -11.71 4.84 -8.68
N LEU A 87 -11.33 5.54 -7.61
CA LEU A 87 -10.35 5.06 -6.64
C LEU A 87 -11.07 4.71 -5.34
N ARG A 88 -10.90 3.46 -4.87
CA ARG A 88 -11.56 2.99 -3.65
C ARG A 88 -10.56 2.69 -2.54
N PHE A 89 -10.74 3.36 -1.41
CA PHE A 89 -10.01 3.12 -0.17
C PHE A 89 -10.90 2.32 0.77
N PRO A 90 -10.60 1.03 0.99
CA PRO A 90 -11.20 0.30 2.10
C PRO A 90 -10.57 0.81 3.40
N ASP A 91 -11.29 1.66 4.13
CA ASP A 91 -10.78 2.37 5.31
C ASP A 91 -10.38 1.41 6.47
N TYR A 92 -10.84 0.15 6.45
CA TYR A 92 -10.61 -0.84 7.52
C TYR A 92 -9.67 -1.99 7.17
N GLY A 93 -8.90 -1.87 6.09
CA GLY A 93 -8.16 -3.02 5.55
C GLY A 93 -6.97 -3.49 6.40
N GLY A 94 -6.43 -2.67 7.30
CA GLY A 94 -5.19 -3.00 8.03
C GLY A 94 -5.31 -4.26 8.88
N GLU A 95 -6.16 -4.21 9.89
CA GLU A 95 -6.39 -5.34 10.80
C GLU A 95 -7.04 -6.52 10.09
N GLN A 96 -7.96 -6.25 9.16
CA GLN A 96 -8.62 -7.28 8.37
C GLN A 96 -7.64 -8.04 7.46
N VAL A 97 -6.61 -7.39 6.92
CA VAL A 97 -5.55 -8.06 6.15
C VAL A 97 -4.82 -9.09 7.00
N ASN A 98 -4.57 -8.80 8.28
CA ASN A 98 -3.98 -9.77 9.20
C ASN A 98 -4.94 -10.96 9.41
N SER A 99 -6.22 -10.70 9.67
CA SER A 99 -7.24 -11.76 9.82
C SER A 99 -7.41 -12.60 8.55
N ILE A 100 -7.33 -12.00 7.36
CA ILE A 100 -7.39 -12.74 6.08
C ILE A 100 -6.29 -13.81 6.02
N VAL A 101 -5.07 -13.46 6.42
CA VAL A 101 -3.92 -14.39 6.39
C VAL A 101 -3.99 -15.41 7.53
N ILE A 102 -4.30 -14.97 8.75
CA ILE A 102 -4.32 -15.83 9.94
C ILE A 102 -5.48 -16.82 9.88
N ASP A 103 -6.69 -16.32 9.62
CA ASP A 103 -7.92 -17.13 9.63
C ASP A 103 -8.20 -17.79 8.28
N ARG A 104 -7.44 -17.43 7.24
CA ARG A 104 -7.63 -17.89 5.85
C ARG A 104 -9.05 -17.68 5.36
N ARG A 105 -9.67 -16.55 5.75
CA ARG A 105 -11.06 -16.21 5.44
C ARG A 105 -11.16 -14.84 4.82
N VAL A 106 -11.88 -14.78 3.70
CA VAL A 106 -12.23 -13.53 3.02
C VAL A 106 -13.72 -13.29 3.21
N ASN A 107 -14.08 -12.16 3.80
CA ASN A 107 -15.49 -11.82 4.00
C ASN A 107 -16.17 -11.40 2.67
N LYS A 108 -17.49 -11.21 2.71
CA LYS A 108 -18.27 -10.87 1.51
C LYS A 108 -17.87 -9.51 0.93
N ASP A 109 -17.55 -8.53 1.78
CA ASP A 109 -17.20 -7.18 1.35
C ASP A 109 -15.88 -7.17 0.57
N TRP A 110 -14.84 -7.81 1.11
CA TRP A 110 -13.59 -8.05 0.39
C TRP A 110 -13.81 -8.83 -0.91
N THR A 111 -14.66 -9.86 -0.88
CA THR A 111 -14.98 -10.62 -2.10
C THR A 111 -15.60 -9.75 -3.18
N ASN A 112 -16.48 -8.80 -2.81
CA ASN A 112 -17.10 -7.88 -3.75
C ASN A 112 -16.10 -6.85 -4.27
N GLN A 113 -15.29 -6.25 -3.39
CA GLN A 113 -14.23 -5.32 -3.78
C GLN A 113 -13.22 -5.96 -4.74
N LEU A 114 -12.80 -7.20 -4.47
CA LEU A 114 -11.89 -7.94 -5.35
C LEU A 114 -12.51 -8.17 -6.74
N LYS A 115 -13.79 -8.53 -6.82
CA LYS A 115 -14.47 -8.74 -8.11
C LYS A 115 -14.60 -7.46 -8.94
N GLU A 116 -14.80 -6.33 -8.28
CA GLU A 116 -15.00 -5.03 -8.94
C GLU A 116 -13.66 -4.37 -9.30
N SER A 117 -12.59 -4.68 -8.57
CA SER A 117 -11.26 -4.13 -8.80
C SER A 117 -10.63 -4.61 -10.11
N THR A 118 -10.10 -3.66 -10.89
CA THR A 118 -9.27 -3.91 -12.08
C THR A 118 -7.78 -3.81 -11.79
N SER A 119 -7.43 -3.12 -10.69
CA SER A 119 -6.06 -2.89 -10.24
C SER A 119 -5.94 -2.95 -8.72
N TRP A 120 -4.81 -3.44 -8.22
CA TRP A 120 -4.47 -3.55 -6.81
C TRP A 120 -3.24 -2.71 -6.49
N MET A 121 -3.26 -1.99 -5.37
CA MET A 121 -2.09 -1.33 -4.80
C MET A 121 -1.74 -1.97 -3.47
N LEU A 122 -0.67 -2.76 -3.42
CA LEU A 122 -0.21 -3.42 -2.21
C LEU A 122 0.84 -2.57 -1.49
N PHE A 123 0.53 -2.11 -0.28
CA PHE A 123 1.45 -1.38 0.58
C PHE A 123 2.30 -2.34 1.40
N ILE A 124 3.61 -2.18 1.31
CA ILE A 124 4.60 -2.94 2.07
C ILE A 124 5.56 -1.96 2.73
N ARG A 125 5.64 -2.05 4.06
CA ARG A 125 6.55 -1.23 4.85
C ARG A 125 7.86 -1.99 5.12
N LEU A 126 8.90 -1.64 4.37
CA LEU A 126 10.15 -2.41 4.35
C LEU A 126 10.98 -2.30 5.63
N ASP A 127 10.97 -1.14 6.30
CA ASP A 127 11.68 -0.89 7.57
C ASP A 127 11.19 -1.78 8.73
N ARG A 128 10.00 -2.38 8.59
CA ARG A 128 9.42 -3.31 9.57
C ARG A 128 9.56 -4.78 9.19
N LEU A 129 10.19 -5.10 8.05
CA LEU A 129 10.47 -6.50 7.74
C LEU A 129 11.61 -6.99 8.63
N PRO A 130 11.43 -8.09 9.38
CA PRO A 130 12.55 -8.71 10.06
C PRO A 130 13.56 -9.14 9.00
N ILE A 131 14.82 -8.73 9.17
CA ILE A 131 15.92 -9.19 8.33
C ILE A 131 15.88 -10.71 8.35
N ILE A 132 15.84 -11.33 7.17
CA ILE A 132 15.98 -12.78 7.05
C ILE A 132 17.43 -13.07 7.48
N GLU A 133 17.63 -13.38 8.76
CA GLU A 133 18.89 -13.92 9.22
C GLU A 133 19.15 -15.18 8.41
N ASP A 134 20.29 -15.21 7.74
CA ASP A 134 20.67 -16.28 6.85
C ASP A 134 20.83 -17.58 7.65
N ILE A 135 19.78 -18.41 7.63
CA ILE A 135 19.72 -19.68 8.35
C ILE A 135 20.82 -20.62 7.83
N ILE A 136 21.27 -20.43 6.58
CA ILE A 136 22.31 -21.24 5.93
C ILE A 136 23.70 -20.90 6.51
N ASN A 137 23.93 -19.65 6.91
CA ASN A 137 25.20 -19.20 7.50
C ASN A 137 25.26 -19.35 9.03
N ARG A 138 24.17 -19.79 9.68
CA ARG A 138 24.21 -20.17 11.09
C ARG A 138 24.79 -21.57 11.22
N GLY A 139 25.96 -21.68 11.84
CA GLY A 139 26.42 -22.95 12.41
C GLY A 139 25.36 -23.54 13.33
N LEU A 140 25.35 -24.88 13.46
CA LEU A 140 24.39 -25.61 14.30
C LEU A 140 24.30 -24.95 15.69
N PRO A 141 23.11 -24.50 16.14
CA PRO A 141 22.99 -23.85 17.43
C PRO A 141 23.39 -24.81 18.55
N GLU A 142 24.13 -24.31 19.54
CA GLU A 142 24.50 -25.09 20.73
C GLU A 142 23.25 -25.69 21.41
N GLN A 143 23.36 -26.91 21.95
CA GLN A 143 22.23 -27.64 22.58
C GLN A 143 21.45 -26.81 23.61
N LYS A 144 22.11 -25.87 24.31
CA LYS A 144 21.46 -24.96 25.25
C LYS A 144 20.44 -24.00 24.61
N ILE A 145 20.66 -23.59 23.35
CA ILE A 145 19.75 -22.71 22.60
C ILE A 145 18.52 -23.50 22.12
N LEU A 146 18.71 -24.77 21.76
CA LEU A 146 17.63 -25.68 21.39
C LEU A 146 16.71 -25.97 22.59
N GLU A 147 17.27 -26.21 23.78
CA GLU A 147 16.50 -26.42 25.02
C GLU A 147 15.68 -25.20 25.46
N GLN A 148 16.17 -23.98 25.19
CA GLN A 148 15.42 -22.74 25.46
C GLN A 148 14.28 -22.50 24.45
N ARG A 149 14.46 -22.87 23.19
CA ARG A 149 13.40 -22.78 22.15
C ARG A 149 12.24 -23.74 22.42
N SER A 150 12.51 -24.92 22.98
CA SER A 150 11.48 -25.90 23.33
C SER A 150 10.58 -25.48 24.50
N LYS A 151 11.00 -24.50 25.33
CA LYS A 151 10.24 -24.03 26.50
C LYS A 151 9.29 -22.87 26.20
N ASN A 152 9.50 -22.17 25.09
CA ASN A 152 8.66 -21.07 24.65
C ASN A 152 8.03 -21.47 23.31
N GLU A 153 6.83 -22.06 23.34
CA GLU A 153 5.96 -22.17 22.17
C GLU A 153 5.58 -20.76 21.72
N THR A 154 6.49 -20.11 21.01
CA THR A 154 6.17 -18.88 20.29
C THR A 154 5.36 -19.32 19.08
N PRO A 155 4.13 -18.82 18.90
CA PRO A 155 3.33 -19.16 17.73
C PRO A 155 4.16 -18.85 16.48
N LEU A 156 4.08 -19.74 15.49
CA LEU A 156 4.89 -19.71 14.28
C LEU A 156 4.63 -18.40 13.54
N LYS A 157 5.50 -17.40 13.74
CA LYS A 157 5.36 -16.07 13.15
C LYS A 157 5.83 -16.16 11.71
N LEU A 158 4.90 -16.01 10.76
CA LEU A 158 5.24 -15.94 9.34
C LEU A 158 6.28 -14.84 9.11
N SER A 159 7.29 -15.11 8.27
CA SER A 159 8.13 -14.05 7.76
C SER A 159 7.26 -13.08 6.96
N SER A 160 7.63 -11.81 6.91
CA SER A 160 6.79 -10.84 6.19
C SER A 160 6.68 -11.16 4.70
N SER A 161 7.73 -11.72 4.09
CA SER A 161 7.66 -12.24 2.71
C SER A 161 6.61 -13.35 2.58
N ALA A 162 6.55 -14.29 3.53
CA ALA A 162 5.54 -15.35 3.54
C ALA A 162 4.13 -14.78 3.78
N PHE A 163 3.99 -13.81 4.68
CA PHE A 163 2.72 -13.14 4.98
C PHE A 163 2.12 -12.49 3.72
N TYR A 164 2.88 -11.67 3.00
CA TYR A 164 2.38 -11.00 1.80
C TYR A 164 2.16 -11.97 0.63
N THR A 165 2.98 -13.02 0.54
CA THR A 165 2.78 -14.08 -0.47
C THR A 165 1.46 -14.81 -0.21
N GLU A 166 1.22 -15.24 1.03
CA GLU A 166 -0.02 -15.90 1.44
C GLU A 166 -1.23 -14.99 1.25
N LEU A 167 -1.13 -13.71 1.61
CA LEU A 167 -2.18 -12.72 1.36
C LEU A 167 -2.58 -12.69 -0.12
N LEU A 168 -1.60 -12.49 -1.02
CA LEU A 168 -1.87 -12.43 -2.45
C LEU A 168 -2.48 -13.74 -2.98
N GLN A 169 -2.01 -14.90 -2.51
CA GLN A 169 -2.58 -16.19 -2.87
C GLN A 169 -4.05 -16.32 -2.47
N ILE A 170 -4.39 -15.92 -1.23
CA ILE A 170 -5.77 -15.95 -0.73
C ILE A 170 -6.66 -15.00 -1.54
N LEU A 171 -6.19 -13.79 -1.84
CA LEU A 171 -6.96 -12.80 -2.59
C LEU A 171 -7.21 -13.25 -4.04
N LEU A 172 -6.19 -13.79 -4.72
CA LEU A 172 -6.33 -14.35 -6.07
C LEU A 172 -7.33 -15.52 -6.09
N TYR A 173 -7.25 -16.40 -5.09
CA TYR A 173 -8.19 -17.51 -4.93
C TYR A 173 -9.63 -17.01 -4.71
N ALA A 174 -9.82 -15.99 -3.86
CA ALA A 174 -11.13 -15.41 -3.59
C ALA A 174 -11.75 -14.73 -4.83
N GLN A 175 -10.93 -14.15 -5.71
CA GLN A 175 -11.39 -13.60 -6.99
C GLN A 175 -11.77 -14.69 -8.01
N LYS A 176 -11.57 -15.98 -7.68
CA LYS A 176 -11.78 -17.14 -8.56
C LYS A 176 -11.01 -17.06 -9.88
N ILE A 177 -9.87 -16.36 -9.86
CA ILE A 177 -8.98 -16.36 -11.01
C ILE A 177 -8.31 -17.73 -11.04
N ALA A 178 -8.78 -18.61 -11.93
CA ALA A 178 -8.02 -19.77 -12.33
C ALA A 178 -6.67 -19.29 -12.90
N SER A 179 -5.59 -20.09 -12.81
CA SER A 179 -4.20 -19.74 -13.22
C SER A 179 -4.01 -19.21 -14.65
N ASN A 180 -5.09 -19.01 -15.38
CA ASN A 180 -5.24 -18.30 -16.64
C ASN A 180 -4.73 -16.85 -16.46
N ARG A 181 -3.52 -16.58 -16.93
CA ARG A 181 -2.77 -15.32 -16.75
C ARG A 181 -3.42 -14.05 -17.34
N THR A 182 -4.52 -14.18 -18.08
CA THR A 182 -5.14 -13.09 -18.85
C THR A 182 -6.23 -12.30 -18.12
N SER A 183 -6.64 -12.70 -16.91
CA SER A 183 -7.73 -12.03 -16.17
C SER A 183 -7.34 -11.49 -14.79
N GLN A 184 -6.05 -11.39 -14.48
CA GLN A 184 -5.59 -10.89 -13.19
C GLN A 184 -5.66 -9.36 -13.13
N PRO A 185 -6.05 -8.77 -11.99
CA PRO A 185 -5.96 -7.33 -11.80
C PRO A 185 -4.50 -6.91 -11.85
N ARG A 186 -4.23 -5.74 -12.41
CA ARG A 186 -2.87 -5.17 -12.42
C ARG A 186 -2.40 -4.96 -10.98
N LEU A 187 -1.15 -5.29 -10.67
CA LEU A 187 -0.59 -5.10 -9.33
C LEU A 187 0.41 -3.95 -9.29
N VAL A 188 0.29 -3.04 -8.34
CA VAL A 188 1.34 -2.08 -7.99
C VAL A 188 1.77 -2.33 -6.56
N VAL A 189 3.05 -2.65 -6.37
CA VAL A 189 3.64 -2.77 -5.04
C VAL A 189 4.20 -1.40 -4.64
N SER A 190 3.66 -0.84 -3.57
CA SER A 190 4.10 0.40 -2.97
C SER A 190 4.98 0.09 -1.76
N LEU A 191 6.28 0.31 -1.92
CA LEU A 191 7.25 0.25 -0.82
C LEU A 191 7.11 1.53 0.00
N SER A 192 6.19 1.50 0.95
CA SER A 192 5.79 2.64 1.77
C SER A 192 6.85 3.01 2.79
N CYS A 193 6.84 4.28 3.22
CA CYS A 193 7.84 4.84 4.13
C CYS A 193 9.26 4.75 3.53
N TRP A 194 9.37 5.05 2.23
CA TRP A 194 10.63 5.00 1.49
C TRP A 194 11.72 5.90 2.10
N ASP A 195 11.32 7.02 2.70
CA ASP A 195 12.21 7.92 3.44
C ASP A 195 12.87 7.29 4.68
N LEU A 196 12.32 6.18 5.20
CA LEU A 196 12.80 5.52 6.42
C LEU A 196 13.70 4.30 6.14
N ILE A 197 13.86 3.87 4.89
CA ILE A 197 14.78 2.78 4.55
C ILE A 197 16.24 3.27 4.54
N GLU A 198 17.20 2.35 4.51
CA GLU A 198 18.62 2.68 4.46
C GLU A 198 18.96 3.59 3.27
N GLU A 199 19.81 4.60 3.46
CA GLU A 199 20.19 5.56 2.40
C GLU A 199 20.76 4.90 1.14
N VAL A 200 21.42 3.75 1.30
CA VAL A 200 21.92 2.95 0.17
C VAL A 200 20.78 2.39 -0.68
N ASP A 201 19.70 1.97 -0.04
CA ASP A 201 18.52 1.43 -0.72
C ASP A 201 17.66 2.54 -1.32
N GLN A 202 17.63 3.73 -0.72
CA GLN A 202 16.94 4.89 -1.27
C GLN A 202 17.48 5.32 -2.65
N LYS A 203 18.73 4.98 -2.97
CA LYS A 203 19.39 5.28 -4.25
C LYS A 203 19.17 4.21 -5.31
N LYS A 204 18.57 3.07 -4.95
CA LYS A 204 18.28 1.96 -5.88
C LYS A 204 16.89 2.12 -6.50
N ILE A 205 16.66 1.37 -7.57
CA ILE A 205 15.32 1.28 -8.16
C ILE A 205 14.42 0.46 -7.21
N PRO A 206 13.15 0.83 -7.00
CA PRO A 206 12.24 0.13 -6.06
C PRO A 206 12.14 -1.39 -6.28
N LEU A 207 12.17 -1.84 -7.54
CA LEU A 207 12.16 -3.26 -7.88
C LEU A 207 13.38 -4.02 -7.33
N GLU A 208 14.56 -3.40 -7.37
CA GLU A 208 15.80 -4.00 -6.85
C GLU A 208 15.74 -4.14 -5.33
N VAL A 209 15.23 -3.11 -4.64
CA VAL A 209 15.04 -3.16 -3.18
C VAL A 209 14.06 -4.25 -2.79
N LEU A 210 12.95 -4.42 -3.52
CA LEU A 210 12.00 -5.52 -3.27
C LEU A 210 12.67 -6.89 -3.47
N LYS A 211 13.47 -7.03 -4.54
CA LYS A 211 14.17 -8.28 -4.86
C LYS A 211 15.19 -8.66 -3.80
N GLU A 212 15.91 -7.69 -3.24
CA GLU A 212 16.91 -7.92 -2.20
C GLU A 212 16.27 -8.18 -0.82
N LYS A 213 15.29 -7.37 -0.41
CA LYS A 213 14.71 -7.45 0.94
C LYS A 213 13.59 -8.50 1.07
N ALA A 214 12.94 -8.87 -0.04
CA ALA A 214 11.83 -9.84 -0.05
C ALA A 214 11.86 -10.75 -1.32
N PRO A 215 12.95 -11.52 -1.54
CA PRO A 215 13.16 -12.28 -2.78
C PRO A 215 12.07 -13.31 -3.07
N ALA A 216 11.53 -13.97 -2.03
CA ALA A 216 10.47 -14.96 -2.19
C ALA A 216 9.15 -14.31 -2.67
N LEU A 217 8.81 -13.15 -2.13
CA LEU A 217 7.65 -12.38 -2.56
C LEU A 217 7.83 -11.88 -3.99
N TYR A 218 9.02 -11.36 -4.31
CA TYR A 218 9.36 -10.94 -5.67
C TYR A 218 9.18 -12.09 -6.68
N ALA A 219 9.75 -13.28 -6.40
CA ALA A 219 9.63 -14.43 -7.27
C ALA A 219 8.17 -14.87 -7.48
N PHE A 220 7.35 -14.83 -6.42
CA PHE A 220 5.92 -15.12 -6.51
C PHE A 220 5.19 -14.09 -7.40
N ILE A 221 5.44 -12.80 -7.20
CA ILE A 221 4.81 -11.73 -8.01
C ILE A 221 5.21 -11.85 -9.48
N GLU A 222 6.51 -12.00 -9.77
CA GLU A 222 7.02 -12.11 -11.15
C GLU A 222 6.38 -13.30 -11.88
N SER A 223 6.34 -14.47 -11.23
CA SER A 223 5.76 -15.68 -11.81
C SER A 223 4.25 -15.60 -12.01
N THR A 224 3.55 -14.85 -11.17
CA THR A 224 2.09 -14.74 -11.20
C THR A 224 1.62 -13.69 -12.22
N TRP A 225 2.20 -12.48 -12.18
CA TRP A 225 1.76 -11.34 -13.01
C TRP A 225 2.51 -11.19 -14.34
N SER A 226 3.65 -11.87 -14.56
CA SER A 226 4.35 -11.92 -15.87
C SER A 226 4.42 -10.54 -16.58
N GLN A 227 4.90 -9.51 -15.88
CA GLN A 227 4.99 -8.09 -16.31
C GLN A 227 3.74 -7.20 -16.14
N ASN A 228 2.57 -7.75 -15.77
CA ASN A 228 1.40 -6.93 -15.42
C ASN A 228 1.48 -6.38 -13.97
N TYR A 229 2.65 -5.88 -13.58
CA TYR A 229 2.86 -5.27 -12.28
C TYR A 229 3.89 -4.13 -12.34
N ALA A 230 3.92 -3.30 -11.31
CA ALA A 230 4.95 -2.27 -11.11
C ALA A 230 5.34 -2.19 -9.64
N VAL A 231 6.54 -1.67 -9.36
CA VAL A 231 7.02 -1.42 -7.98
C VAL A 231 7.42 0.05 -7.88
N VAL A 232 6.96 0.73 -6.83
CA VAL A 232 7.26 2.13 -6.55
C VAL A 232 7.74 2.29 -5.12
N GLY A 233 8.64 3.22 -4.88
CA GLY A 233 8.97 3.69 -3.54
C GLY A 233 8.04 4.84 -3.16
N LEU A 234 7.40 4.82 -2.00
CA LEU A 234 6.45 5.86 -1.60
C LEU A 234 6.80 6.43 -0.24
N SER A 235 6.94 7.75 -0.16
CA SER A 235 6.90 8.51 1.08
C SER A 235 5.73 9.49 1.02
N SER A 236 4.67 9.23 1.77
CA SER A 236 3.47 10.09 1.73
C SER A 236 3.70 11.45 2.40
N THR A 237 4.52 11.50 3.45
CA THR A 237 4.72 12.70 4.28
C THR A 237 6.15 13.22 4.25
N GLU A 238 7.10 12.56 3.58
CA GLU A 238 8.54 12.91 3.55
C GLU A 238 9.27 12.90 4.90
N ARG A 239 8.55 12.70 5.99
CA ARG A 239 9.07 12.71 7.35
C ARG A 239 8.14 11.98 8.30
N THR A 240 8.68 11.63 9.47
CA THR A 240 7.91 11.09 10.59
C THR A 240 7.24 12.23 11.36
N LEU A 241 5.90 12.30 11.31
CA LEU A 241 5.11 13.24 12.09
C LEU A 241 4.77 12.65 13.47
N SER A 242 4.64 13.52 14.48
CA SER A 242 4.24 13.14 15.83
C SER A 242 2.72 13.16 15.98
N LEU A 243 2.17 12.32 16.86
CA LEU A 243 0.75 12.35 17.22
C LEU A 243 0.40 13.57 18.09
N THR A 244 1.37 14.09 18.83
CA THR A 244 1.16 15.14 19.84
C THR A 244 1.87 16.43 19.51
N GLU A 245 3.04 16.34 18.89
CA GLU A 245 3.88 17.49 18.57
C GLU A 245 3.58 18.00 17.16
N VAL A 246 3.50 19.31 17.02
CA VAL A 246 3.24 19.99 15.74
C VAL A 246 4.56 20.21 15.00
N ASP A 247 4.64 19.74 13.76
CA ASP A 247 5.72 20.11 12.84
C ASP A 247 5.41 21.46 12.15
N LEU A 248 6.06 22.52 12.61
CA LEU A 248 5.85 23.88 12.11
C LEU A 248 6.29 24.07 10.65
N ASP A 249 7.32 23.36 10.19
CA ASP A 249 7.75 23.44 8.79
C ASP A 249 6.73 22.76 7.87
N PHE A 250 6.16 21.64 8.34
CA PHE A 250 5.09 20.93 7.65
C PHE A 250 3.85 21.80 7.47
N VAL A 251 3.40 22.46 8.55
CA VAL A 251 2.25 23.40 8.50
C VAL A 251 2.54 24.59 7.59
N LYS A 252 3.73 25.20 7.73
CA LYS A 252 4.08 26.44 7.03
C LYS A 252 4.14 26.27 5.51
N ARG A 253 4.65 25.14 5.04
CA ARG A 253 4.75 24.84 3.60
C ARG A 253 3.45 24.28 3.03
N GLY A 254 2.58 23.71 3.86
CA GLY A 254 1.36 23.04 3.42
C GLY A 254 1.60 21.54 3.24
N PRO A 255 0.71 20.67 3.75
CA PRO A 255 0.88 19.21 3.65
C PRO A 255 1.04 18.70 2.22
N GLU A 256 0.41 19.34 1.24
CA GLU A 256 0.42 18.99 -0.18
C GLU A 256 1.79 19.14 -0.85
N ASP A 257 2.68 19.95 -0.25
CA ASP A 257 4.05 20.18 -0.72
C ASP A 257 5.05 19.13 -0.20
N PHE A 258 4.58 18.17 0.61
CA PHE A 258 5.36 17.06 1.15
C PHE A 258 4.86 15.73 0.62
N GLY A 259 5.80 14.87 0.25
CA GLY A 259 5.52 13.53 -0.21
C GLY A 259 6.08 13.36 -1.61
N PHE A 260 6.67 12.20 -1.84
CA PHE A 260 7.18 11.81 -3.14
C PHE A 260 6.99 10.32 -3.35
N PHE A 261 7.10 9.92 -4.61
CA PHE A 261 7.33 8.54 -4.97
C PHE A 261 8.53 8.42 -5.91
N ILE A 262 9.19 7.28 -5.86
CA ILE A 262 10.18 6.84 -6.82
C ILE A 262 9.47 5.96 -7.83
N SER A 263 9.51 6.37 -9.11
CA SER A 263 8.89 5.65 -10.21
C SER A 263 9.51 4.26 -10.39
N PRO A 264 8.87 3.35 -11.16
CA PRO A 264 9.48 2.06 -11.48
C PRO A 264 10.83 2.17 -12.21
N GLN A 265 11.12 3.33 -12.80
CA GLN A 265 12.38 3.65 -13.49
C GLN A 265 13.43 4.28 -12.55
N GLY A 266 13.10 4.55 -11.28
CA GLY A 266 14.00 5.18 -10.32
C GLY A 266 13.93 6.71 -10.28
N GLU A 267 12.94 7.33 -10.93
CA GLU A 267 12.81 8.79 -10.98
C GLU A 267 11.96 9.32 -9.81
N LEU A 268 12.42 10.38 -9.15
CA LEU A 268 11.68 11.03 -8.06
C LEU A 268 10.57 11.93 -8.61
N ASN A 269 9.35 11.77 -8.09
CA ASN A 269 8.21 12.60 -8.45
C ASN A 269 7.43 13.01 -7.20
N LYS A 270 7.11 14.31 -7.09
CA LYS A 270 6.40 14.91 -5.95
C LYS A 270 4.88 14.98 -6.13
N ASP A 271 4.39 14.82 -7.37
CA ASP A 271 2.96 14.77 -7.63
C ASP A 271 2.45 13.34 -7.43
N LEU A 272 1.98 13.03 -6.22
CA LEU A 272 1.40 11.73 -5.90
C LEU A 272 0.19 11.37 -6.77
N THR A 273 -0.47 12.33 -7.44
CA THR A 273 -1.58 12.02 -8.36
C THR A 273 -1.10 11.26 -9.60
N VAL A 274 0.18 11.38 -9.97
CA VAL A 274 0.77 10.61 -11.08
C VAL A 274 0.79 9.11 -10.78
N LEU A 275 0.80 8.68 -9.51
CA LEU A 275 0.68 7.27 -9.15
C LEU A 275 -0.60 6.63 -9.70
N ILE A 276 -1.67 7.40 -9.88
CA ILE A 276 -2.92 6.90 -10.48
C ILE A 276 -2.67 6.44 -11.92
N LYS A 277 -1.83 7.12 -12.72
CA LYS A 277 -1.45 6.65 -14.07
C LYS A 277 -0.77 5.29 -14.03
N ILE A 278 0.17 5.11 -13.09
CA ILE A 278 0.92 3.85 -12.90
C ILE A 278 -0.01 2.71 -12.48
N LEU A 279 -0.96 3.01 -11.58
CA LEU A 279 -1.99 2.08 -11.12
C LEU A 279 -2.89 1.61 -12.26
N LEU A 280 -3.22 2.50 -13.20
CA LEU A 280 -4.01 2.17 -14.38
C LEU A 280 -3.20 1.55 -15.53
N GLY A 281 -1.88 1.42 -15.39
CA GLY A 281 -1.00 0.91 -16.45
C GLY A 281 -0.90 1.80 -17.68
N LYS A 282 -1.09 3.12 -17.48
CA LYS A 282 -0.97 4.12 -18.54
C LYS A 282 0.42 4.77 -18.44
N HIS A 283 1.20 4.65 -19.50
CA HIS A 283 2.50 5.31 -19.68
C HIS A 283 2.35 6.51 -20.61
#